data_AF-A0A376EJU4-F1
#
_entry.id   AF-A0A376EJU4-F1
#
_cell.length_a   1.000
_cell.length_b   1.000
_cell.length_c   1.000
_cell.angle_alpha   90.00
_cell.angle_beta   90.00
_cell.angle_gamma   90.00
#
_symmetry.space_group_name_H-M   'P 1'
#
loop_
_entity.id
_entity.type
_entity.pdbx_description
1 polymer ?
#
loop_
_entity_poly.entity_id
_entity_poly.type
_entity_poly.pdbx_seq_one_letter_code
_entity_poly.pdbx_strand_id
1 'polypeptide(L)'
;MENNNYTQEAFAETEIKDGDKLRNLVYRKNIERLEPVHHDVGIMFIYQASAGILSELEDKTKTRPYLDGYKLDISTIESLYNTYGQSGIGLQFKFVFLTKQEYIKYTGDNSVLESSDIPNVFLYIVATPLDNIGNPIKEHFVLFNLNYPFDITKIILNDTDYSNLCTNYLVNSLYHIMSAYSYPKNGSVCLKYTWNNVKEIMNEQNSDGEKYQQVEFILGEVTRYKILSDFFRRNPDYGLKEAEYKQAYSEHERQITVVGKYLPEEIDGKEGFFDMGSLYP
;
A
#
# COMPACT_ATOMS: atom_id res chain seq x y z
N MET A 1 36.13 10.56 -3.49
CA MET A 1 34.91 11.34 -3.77
C MET A 1 34.05 10.46 -4.67
N GLU A 2 32.88 9.93 -4.33
CA GLU A 2 32.00 9.97 -3.15
C GLU A 2 31.15 8.68 -3.19
N ASN A 3 30.80 8.17 -2.00
CA ASN A 3 29.61 7.42 -1.58
C ASN A 3 28.91 6.44 -2.54
N ASN A 4 29.14 5.14 -2.29
CA ASN A 4 28.14 4.07 -2.51
C ASN A 4 27.76 3.48 -1.15
N ASN A 5 26.84 4.13 -0.44
CA ASN A 5 26.17 3.58 0.75
C ASN A 5 24.67 3.60 0.50
N TYR A 6 24.17 2.60 -0.23
CA TYR A 6 22.74 2.29 -0.25
C TYR A 6 22.52 1.02 0.57
N THR A 7 22.14 1.29 1.83
CA THR A 7 21.20 0.50 2.65
C THR A 7 21.50 -1.00 2.82
N GLN A 8 22.48 -1.29 3.66
CA GLN A 8 22.43 -2.46 4.54
C GLN A 8 21.55 -2.11 5.76
N GLU A 9 20.29 -2.54 5.76
CA GLU A 9 19.67 -2.91 7.03
C GLU A 9 19.93 -4.39 7.25
N ALA A 10 20.71 -4.64 8.29
CA ALA A 10 21.18 -5.94 8.69
C ALA A 10 20.01 -6.81 9.16
N PHE A 11 19.84 -7.97 8.52
CA PHE A 11 19.14 -9.10 9.11
C PHE A 11 19.96 -9.62 10.31
N ALA A 12 19.78 -8.98 11.45
CA ALA A 12 20.05 -9.58 12.76
C ALA A 12 18.69 -10.03 13.31
N GLU A 13 18.64 -11.28 13.79
CA GLU A 13 17.50 -11.98 14.38
C GLU A 13 16.40 -11.02 14.88
N THR A 14 15.45 -10.74 14.00
CA THR A 14 14.40 -9.76 14.24
C THR A 14 13.20 -10.54 14.70
N GLU A 15 12.82 -10.31 15.95
CA GLU A 15 11.50 -10.62 16.50
C GLU A 15 10.46 -10.38 15.40
N ILE A 16 9.64 -11.39 15.08
CA ILE A 16 8.59 -11.30 14.06
C ILE A 16 7.62 -10.22 14.53
N LYS A 17 7.82 -8.98 14.07
CA LYS A 17 6.87 -7.90 14.27
C LYS A 17 5.81 -8.04 13.19
N ASP A 18 4.57 -8.27 13.61
CA ASP A 18 3.42 -8.33 12.70
C ASP A 18 3.43 -7.10 11.78
N GLY A 19 3.39 -7.34 10.46
CA GLY A 19 3.52 -6.31 9.45
C GLY A 19 2.30 -5.38 9.37
N ASP A 20 1.13 -5.86 9.79
CA ASP A 20 -0.09 -5.08 9.85
C ASP A 20 -0.16 -4.28 11.16
N LYS A 21 0.34 -3.04 11.10
CA LYS A 21 0.35 -2.09 12.21
C LYS A 21 -1.03 -1.55 12.56
N LEU A 22 -2.04 -1.75 11.69
CA LEU A 22 -3.43 -1.36 11.97
C LEU A 22 -4.21 -2.45 12.71
N ARG A 23 -3.71 -3.70 12.70
CA ARG A 23 -4.38 -4.84 13.31
C ARG A 23 -4.56 -4.65 14.81
N ASN A 24 -5.76 -4.95 15.30
CA ASN A 24 -6.09 -5.00 16.73
C ASN A 24 -5.81 -3.72 17.53
N LEU A 25 -5.67 -2.57 16.86
CA LEU A 25 -5.47 -1.28 17.53
C LEU A 25 -6.73 -0.75 18.22
N VAL A 26 -7.91 -1.18 17.77
CA VAL A 26 -9.19 -0.72 18.28
C VAL A 26 -9.85 -1.85 19.07
N TYR A 27 -10.52 -1.49 20.18
CA TYR A 27 -11.23 -2.44 21.03
C TYR A 27 -12.59 -1.88 21.45
N ARG A 28 -13.55 -2.76 21.75
CA ARG A 28 -14.85 -2.36 22.31
C ARG A 28 -14.71 -2.09 23.81
N LYS A 29 -15.25 -0.97 24.30
CA LYS A 29 -15.23 -0.60 25.74
C LYS A 29 -16.25 -1.39 26.55
N ASN A 30 -17.40 -1.67 25.94
CA ASN A 30 -18.49 -2.43 26.56
C ASN A 30 -18.67 -3.75 25.80
N ILE A 31 -18.39 -4.88 26.47
CA ILE A 31 -19.11 -6.18 26.45
C ILE A 31 -18.16 -7.37 26.68
N GLU A 32 -18.70 -8.32 27.44
CA GLU A 32 -18.30 -9.68 27.82
C GLU A 32 -17.92 -10.64 26.66
N ARG A 33 -17.67 -10.15 25.44
CA ARG A 33 -17.19 -10.94 24.29
C ARG A 33 -16.02 -10.25 23.61
N LEU A 34 -14.90 -10.96 23.55
CA LEU A 34 -13.66 -10.63 22.85
C LEU A 34 -13.83 -10.78 21.32
N GLU A 35 -14.83 -10.12 20.73
CA GLU A 35 -14.85 -10.02 19.28
C GLU A 35 -13.87 -8.93 18.86
N PRO A 36 -12.92 -9.23 17.94
CA PRO A 36 -11.96 -8.25 17.47
C PRO A 36 -12.72 -7.15 16.72
N VAL A 37 -12.54 -5.91 17.17
CA VAL A 37 -13.12 -4.73 16.53
C VAL A 37 -12.10 -4.19 15.53
N HIS A 38 -12.45 -4.27 14.26
CA HIS A 38 -11.68 -3.69 13.18
C HIS A 38 -12.45 -2.46 12.68
N HIS A 39 -12.06 -1.26 13.11
CA HIS A 39 -12.74 -0.02 12.70
C HIS A 39 -11.80 1.21 12.66
N ASP A 40 -12.22 2.18 11.85
CA ASP A 40 -11.90 3.61 11.77
C ASP A 40 -10.48 4.02 11.41
N VAL A 41 -9.41 3.36 11.87
CA VAL A 41 -8.06 3.95 11.68
C VAL A 41 -7.64 3.97 10.20
N GLY A 42 -7.89 2.90 9.45
CA GLY A 42 -7.61 2.85 8.00
C GLY A 42 -8.46 3.85 7.21
N ILE A 43 -9.75 3.94 7.51
CA ILE A 43 -10.66 4.95 6.93
C ILE A 43 -10.19 6.37 7.26
N MET A 44 -9.79 6.63 8.50
CA MET A 44 -9.25 7.91 8.92
C MET A 44 -7.95 8.26 8.19
N PHE A 45 -7.08 7.28 7.89
CA PHE A 45 -5.89 7.50 7.07
C PHE A 45 -6.26 7.90 5.65
N ILE A 46 -7.28 7.28 5.05
CA ILE A 46 -7.77 7.61 3.71
C ILE A 46 -8.37 9.03 3.70
N TYR A 47 -9.21 9.37 4.68
CA TYR A 47 -9.75 10.73 4.80
C TYR A 47 -8.66 11.77 5.04
N GLN A 48 -7.69 11.45 5.89
CA GLN A 48 -6.54 12.32 6.15
C GLN A 48 -5.73 12.55 4.87
N ALA A 49 -5.51 11.54 4.03
CA ALA A 49 -4.85 11.70 2.74
C ALA A 49 -5.64 12.58 1.79
N SER A 50 -6.97 12.43 1.74
CA SER A 50 -7.85 13.27 0.91
C SER A 50 -7.81 14.74 1.31
N ALA A 51 -7.80 15.04 2.61
CA ALA A 51 -7.71 16.41 3.12
C ALA A 51 -6.27 16.95 3.17
N GLY A 52 -5.28 16.07 3.07
CA GLY A 52 -3.86 16.35 3.18
C GLY A 52 -3.16 16.26 1.82
N ILE A 53 -2.35 15.21 1.62
CA ILE A 53 -1.48 15.09 0.45
C ILE A 53 -2.22 15.18 -0.89
N LEU A 54 -3.41 14.60 -1.04
CA LEU A 54 -4.12 14.63 -2.33
C LEU A 54 -4.58 16.04 -2.70
N SER A 55 -5.04 16.82 -1.71
CA SER A 55 -5.37 18.24 -1.90
C SER A 55 -4.12 19.06 -2.25
N GLU A 56 -2.99 18.82 -1.57
CA GLU A 56 -1.71 19.50 -1.83
C GLU A 56 -1.22 19.23 -3.26
N LEU A 57 -1.38 18.00 -3.75
CA LEU A 57 -1.00 17.63 -5.10
C LEU A 57 -1.88 18.35 -6.12
N GLU A 58 -3.21 18.31 -5.96
CA GLU A 58 -4.15 19.02 -6.83
C GLU A 58 -3.86 20.52 -6.91
N ASP A 59 -3.58 21.16 -5.76
CA ASP A 59 -3.23 22.58 -5.70
C ASP A 59 -1.94 22.92 -6.46
N LYS A 60 -0.95 22.04 -6.40
CA LYS A 60 0.37 22.25 -7.03
C LYS A 60 0.41 21.88 -8.51
N THR A 61 -0.28 20.82 -8.92
CA THR A 61 -0.28 20.33 -10.31
C THR A 61 -1.41 20.92 -11.14
N LYS A 62 -2.41 21.55 -10.51
CA LYS A 62 -3.65 22.06 -11.13
C LYS A 62 -4.53 20.98 -11.76
N THR A 63 -4.17 19.71 -11.58
CA THR A 63 -4.92 18.54 -12.03
C THR A 63 -4.73 17.43 -11.01
N ARG A 64 -5.82 16.91 -10.44
CA ARG A 64 -5.74 15.80 -9.50
C ARG A 64 -5.09 14.58 -10.17
N PRO A 65 -3.89 14.15 -9.74
CA PRO A 65 -3.27 12.95 -10.28
C PRO A 65 -4.10 11.72 -9.86
N TYR A 66 -4.11 10.66 -10.67
CA TYR A 66 -4.84 9.44 -10.32
C TYR A 66 -4.01 8.58 -9.36
N LEU A 67 -4.12 8.92 -8.07
CA LEU A 67 -3.40 8.28 -6.95
C LEU A 67 -4.35 7.68 -5.91
N ASP A 68 -5.65 7.64 -6.18
CA ASP A 68 -6.65 7.33 -5.17
C ASP A 68 -6.56 5.87 -4.69
N GLY A 69 -6.32 4.92 -5.59
CA GLY A 69 -6.06 3.53 -5.21
C GLY A 69 -6.09 2.58 -6.39
N TYR A 70 -5.94 1.28 -6.14
CA TYR A 70 -6.04 0.21 -7.12
C TYR A 70 -6.66 -1.05 -6.57
N LYS A 71 -7.60 -1.64 -7.32
CA LYS A 71 -8.18 -2.94 -6.98
C LYS A 71 -7.34 -4.06 -7.57
N LEU A 72 -7.09 -5.08 -6.77
CA LEU A 72 -6.35 -6.27 -7.12
C LEU A 72 -7.16 -7.50 -6.71
N ASP A 73 -7.35 -8.43 -7.65
CA ASP A 73 -7.94 -9.73 -7.32
C ASP A 73 -6.96 -10.53 -6.48
N ILE A 74 -7.43 -11.14 -5.39
CA ILE A 74 -6.57 -11.98 -4.53
C ILE A 74 -5.97 -13.16 -5.30
N SER A 75 -6.66 -13.65 -6.34
CA SER A 75 -6.13 -14.67 -7.27
C SER A 75 -4.83 -14.25 -7.97
N THR A 76 -4.59 -12.94 -8.15
CA THR A 76 -3.31 -12.39 -8.64
C THR A 76 -2.19 -12.66 -7.65
N ILE A 77 -2.46 -12.38 -6.37
CA ILE A 77 -1.52 -12.60 -5.27
C ILE A 77 -1.26 -14.11 -5.12
N GLU A 78 -2.30 -14.94 -5.21
CA GLU A 78 -2.20 -16.40 -5.18
C GLU A 78 -1.33 -16.95 -6.32
N SER A 79 -1.48 -16.40 -7.53
CA SER A 79 -0.66 -16.81 -8.68
C SER A 79 0.82 -16.53 -8.45
N LEU A 80 1.17 -15.34 -7.92
CA LEU A 80 2.55 -15.01 -7.55
C LEU A 80 3.09 -15.92 -6.44
N TYR A 81 2.28 -16.18 -5.41
CA TYR A 81 2.67 -17.07 -4.32
C TYR A 81 2.91 -18.51 -4.80
N ASN A 82 2.02 -19.05 -5.63
CA ASN A 82 2.16 -20.42 -6.12
C ASN A 82 3.39 -20.59 -7.03
N THR A 83 3.77 -19.55 -7.78
CA THR A 83 4.95 -19.57 -8.65
C THR A 83 6.25 -19.37 -7.88
N TYR A 84 6.33 -18.42 -6.95
CA TYR A 84 7.60 -18.00 -6.30
C TYR A 84 7.71 -18.34 -4.81
N GLY A 85 6.64 -18.84 -4.19
CA GLY A 85 6.53 -19.07 -2.75
C GLY A 85 7.52 -20.09 -2.18
N GLN A 86 8.04 -20.99 -3.02
CA GLN A 86 9.04 -21.98 -2.61
C GLN A 86 10.49 -21.56 -2.88
N SER A 87 10.71 -20.58 -3.76
CA SER A 87 12.03 -20.16 -4.23
C SER A 87 12.50 -18.82 -3.64
N GLY A 88 11.68 -18.22 -2.77
CA GLY A 88 11.88 -16.86 -2.31
C GLY A 88 11.33 -16.60 -0.92
N ILE A 89 11.65 -15.43 -0.36
CA ILE A 89 11.12 -15.01 0.95
C ILE A 89 9.87 -14.14 0.86
N GLY A 90 9.55 -13.60 -0.32
CA GLY A 90 8.46 -12.65 -0.44
C GLY A 90 8.40 -11.84 -1.72
N LEU A 91 7.75 -10.69 -1.63
CA LEU A 91 7.57 -9.71 -2.70
C LEU A 91 8.13 -8.35 -2.29
N GLN A 92 8.67 -7.62 -3.26
CA GLN A 92 8.95 -6.20 -3.16
C GLN A 92 8.01 -5.45 -4.10
N PHE A 93 7.29 -4.46 -3.57
CA PHE A 93 6.46 -3.55 -4.35
C PHE A 93 7.15 -2.21 -4.51
N LYS A 94 7.19 -1.71 -5.74
CA LYS A 94 7.67 -0.37 -6.06
C LYS A 94 6.58 0.45 -6.74
N PHE A 95 6.49 1.71 -6.37
CA PHE A 95 5.61 2.67 -7.01
C PHE A 95 6.30 3.26 -8.22
N VAL A 96 5.55 3.39 -9.31
CA VAL A 96 5.99 4.08 -10.52
C VAL A 96 4.85 4.96 -11.04
N PHE A 97 5.18 5.95 -11.86
CA PHE A 97 4.19 6.75 -12.57
C PHE A 97 4.19 6.38 -14.04
N LEU A 98 3.02 6.08 -14.59
CA LEU A 98 2.85 5.91 -16.03
C LEU A 98 2.10 7.08 -16.62
N THR A 99 2.52 7.48 -17.81
CA THR A 99 1.73 8.32 -18.71
C THR A 99 0.59 7.51 -19.36
N LYS A 100 -0.42 8.18 -19.95
CA LYS A 100 -1.44 7.49 -20.77
C LYS A 100 -0.82 6.63 -21.89
N GLN A 101 0.28 7.07 -22.50
CA GLN A 101 0.94 6.32 -23.56
C GLN A 101 1.63 5.05 -23.03
N GLU A 102 2.30 5.15 -21.88
CA GLU A 102 2.91 3.98 -21.24
C GLU A 102 1.85 3.00 -20.74
N TYR A 103 0.74 3.49 -20.17
CA TYR A 103 -0.43 2.68 -19.83
C TYR A 103 -0.85 1.81 -21.02
N ILE A 104 -1.04 2.42 -22.19
CA ILE A 104 -1.45 1.72 -23.42
C ILE A 104 -0.38 0.74 -23.90
N LYS A 105 0.90 1.13 -23.88
CA LYS A 105 2.01 0.26 -24.26
C LYS A 105 1.96 -1.07 -23.50
N TYR A 106 1.63 -1.04 -22.21
CA TYR A 106 1.66 -2.22 -21.36
C TYR A 106 0.32 -2.94 -21.20
N THR A 107 -0.82 -2.26 -21.39
CA THR A 107 -2.17 -2.87 -21.25
C THR A 107 -2.85 -3.18 -22.57
N GLY A 108 -2.51 -2.45 -23.63
CA GLY A 108 -3.28 -2.43 -24.88
C GLY A 108 -4.65 -1.78 -24.77
N ASP A 109 -5.01 -1.20 -23.62
CA ASP A 109 -6.31 -0.56 -23.39
C ASP A 109 -6.25 0.93 -23.72
N ASN A 110 -6.93 1.31 -24.81
CA ASN A 110 -6.99 2.67 -25.33
C ASN A 110 -8.15 3.49 -24.74
N SER A 111 -9.02 2.92 -23.91
CA SER A 111 -10.18 3.62 -23.34
C SER A 111 -9.79 4.86 -22.54
N VAL A 112 -8.58 4.85 -21.95
CA VAL A 112 -8.01 5.99 -21.20
C VAL A 112 -7.69 7.23 -22.06
N LEU A 113 -7.59 7.07 -23.39
CA LEU A 113 -7.37 8.19 -24.32
C LEU A 113 -8.65 8.99 -24.57
N GLU A 114 -9.80 8.34 -24.52
CA GLU A 114 -11.08 8.95 -24.91
C GLU A 114 -11.66 9.84 -23.81
N SER A 115 -11.26 9.63 -22.55
CA SER A 115 -11.69 10.46 -21.44
C SER A 115 -10.73 11.62 -21.20
N SER A 116 -11.22 12.84 -21.42
CA SER A 116 -10.53 14.09 -21.07
C SER A 116 -10.38 14.28 -19.57
N ASP A 117 -11.24 13.63 -18.78
CA ASP A 117 -11.32 13.80 -17.33
C ASP A 117 -10.33 12.88 -16.60
N ILE A 118 -9.76 11.89 -17.30
CA ILE A 118 -8.71 11.04 -16.76
C ILE A 118 -7.37 11.79 -16.86
N PRO A 119 -6.65 11.97 -15.74
CA PRO A 119 -5.36 12.66 -15.74
C PRO A 119 -4.31 11.90 -16.56
N ASN A 120 -3.27 12.61 -17.01
CA ASN A 120 -2.24 12.01 -17.85
C ASN A 120 -1.24 11.13 -17.07
N VAL A 121 -1.32 11.11 -15.73
CA VAL A 121 -0.37 10.40 -14.87
C VAL A 121 -1.13 9.51 -13.89
N PHE A 122 -0.75 8.24 -13.88
CA PHE A 122 -1.34 7.19 -13.05
C PHE A 122 -0.29 6.63 -12.09
N LEU A 123 -0.68 6.39 -10.84
CA LEU A 123 0.14 5.60 -9.92
C LEU A 123 0.05 4.12 -10.27
N TYR A 124 1.21 3.47 -10.25
CA TYR A 124 1.39 2.09 -10.64
C TYR A 124 2.24 1.34 -9.63
N ILE A 125 2.02 0.02 -9.52
CA ILE A 125 2.84 -0.84 -8.68
C ILE A 125 3.52 -1.92 -9.51
N VAL A 126 4.82 -2.07 -9.29
CA VAL A 126 5.60 -3.20 -9.78
C VAL A 126 5.91 -4.13 -8.61
N ALA A 127 5.42 -5.36 -8.67
CA ALA A 127 5.77 -6.44 -7.77
C ALA A 127 6.99 -7.20 -8.32
N THR A 128 7.98 -7.44 -7.46
CA THR A 128 9.17 -8.21 -7.80
C THR A 128 9.38 -9.28 -6.74
N PRO A 129 9.40 -10.58 -7.09
CA PRO A 129 9.72 -11.64 -6.15
C PRO A 129 11.14 -11.47 -5.58
N LEU A 130 11.31 -11.86 -4.32
CA LEU A 130 12.58 -11.82 -3.62
C LEU A 130 13.10 -13.24 -3.44
N ASP A 131 14.39 -13.48 -3.71
CA ASP A 131 15.05 -14.75 -3.43
C ASP A 131 15.20 -15.04 -1.92
N ASN A 132 15.77 -16.19 -1.58
CA ASN A 132 15.95 -16.62 -0.18
C ASN A 132 16.89 -15.72 0.65
N ILE A 133 17.64 -14.82 0.03
CA ILE A 133 18.51 -13.85 0.70
C ILE A 133 18.00 -12.41 0.57
N GLY A 134 16.78 -12.22 0.04
CA GLY A 134 16.09 -10.94 -0.05
C GLY A 134 16.46 -10.08 -1.25
N ASN A 135 17.13 -10.64 -2.27
CA ASN A 135 17.43 -9.94 -3.51
C ASN A 135 16.28 -10.06 -4.52
N PRO A 136 16.00 -9.02 -5.31
CA PRO A 136 15.03 -9.10 -6.40
C PRO A 136 15.40 -10.17 -7.44
N ILE A 137 14.49 -11.11 -7.67
CA ILE A 137 14.51 -11.99 -8.84
C ILE A 137 14.15 -11.10 -10.04
N LYS A 138 14.90 -11.22 -11.15
CA LYS A 138 14.78 -10.35 -12.35
C LYS A 138 13.51 -10.61 -13.18
N GLU A 139 12.38 -10.68 -12.49
CA GLU A 139 11.04 -10.87 -13.04
C GLU A 139 10.16 -9.80 -12.39
N HIS A 140 9.86 -8.74 -13.14
CA HIS A 140 9.20 -7.54 -12.66
C HIS A 140 7.75 -7.51 -13.16
N PHE A 141 6.81 -7.83 -12.27
CA PHE A 141 5.39 -7.93 -12.58
C PHE A 141 4.71 -6.59 -12.36
N VAL A 142 4.12 -6.03 -13.42
CA VAL A 142 3.25 -4.86 -13.25
C VAL A 142 1.92 -5.34 -12.67
N LEU A 143 1.57 -4.85 -11.50
CA LEU A 143 0.22 -5.01 -10.95
C LEU A 143 -0.60 -3.79 -11.37
N PHE A 144 -1.59 -4.02 -12.23
CA PHE A 144 -2.45 -2.98 -12.79
C PHE A 144 -3.69 -2.71 -11.91
N ASN A 145 -4.25 -1.50 -12.05
CA ASN A 145 -5.67 -1.14 -11.86
C ASN A 145 -6.18 -0.60 -13.21
N LEU A 146 -7.46 -0.58 -13.58
CA LEU A 146 -8.71 -1.20 -13.09
C LEU A 146 -9.36 -1.72 -14.39
N ASN A 147 -9.87 -2.96 -14.39
CA ASN A 147 -10.41 -3.76 -15.52
C ASN A 147 -9.43 -4.64 -16.32
N TYR A 148 -8.12 -4.55 -16.09
CA TYR A 148 -7.18 -5.46 -16.75
C TYR A 148 -6.77 -6.61 -15.81
N PRO A 149 -7.17 -7.86 -16.08
CA PRO A 149 -6.80 -9.00 -15.25
C PRO A 149 -5.28 -9.24 -15.34
N PHE A 150 -4.68 -9.55 -14.20
CA PHE A 150 -3.27 -9.91 -14.15
C PHE A 150 -3.00 -11.20 -14.92
N ASP A 151 -1.95 -11.18 -15.74
CA ASP A 151 -1.43 -12.32 -16.48
C ASP A 151 0.08 -12.39 -16.26
N ILE A 152 0.50 -13.36 -15.44
CA ILE A 152 1.90 -13.60 -15.07
C ILE A 152 2.81 -13.84 -16.29
N THR A 153 2.24 -14.23 -17.44
CA THR A 153 2.99 -14.53 -18.67
C THR A 153 3.07 -13.35 -19.64
N LYS A 154 2.16 -12.37 -19.54
CA LYS A 154 2.10 -11.22 -20.45
C LYS A 154 2.62 -9.92 -19.87
N ILE A 155 2.92 -9.89 -18.56
CA ILE A 155 3.13 -8.65 -17.81
C ILE A 155 4.48 -8.71 -17.08
N ILE A 156 5.56 -8.92 -17.82
CA ILE A 156 6.93 -8.85 -17.29
C ILE A 156 7.64 -7.66 -17.94
N LEU A 157 8.02 -6.67 -17.11
CA LEU A 157 8.93 -5.62 -17.55
C LEU A 157 10.32 -6.20 -17.69
N ASN A 158 10.99 -5.90 -18.80
CA ASN A 158 12.42 -6.15 -18.90
C ASN A 158 13.19 -5.20 -17.96
N ASP A 159 14.42 -5.59 -17.57
CA ASP A 159 15.26 -4.83 -16.63
C ASP A 159 15.46 -3.36 -17.04
N THR A 160 15.55 -3.08 -18.35
CA THR A 160 15.76 -1.73 -18.87
C THR A 160 14.52 -0.86 -18.68
N ASP A 161 13.35 -1.34 -19.09
CA ASP A 161 12.08 -0.64 -18.90
C ASP A 161 11.78 -0.43 -17.41
N TYR A 162 12.00 -1.46 -16.57
CA TYR A 162 11.84 -1.34 -15.12
C TYR A 162 12.77 -0.29 -14.51
N SER A 163 14.05 -0.28 -14.89
CA SER A 163 15.03 0.69 -14.38
C SER A 163 14.68 2.13 -14.81
N ASN A 164 14.21 2.29 -16.05
CA ASN A 164 13.76 3.59 -16.57
C ASN A 164 12.52 4.09 -15.80
N LEU A 165 11.53 3.24 -15.58
CA LEU A 165 10.33 3.59 -14.82
C LEU A 165 10.66 3.97 -13.37
N CYS A 166 11.52 3.19 -12.71
CA CYS A 166 12.00 3.53 -11.36
C CYS A 166 12.74 4.87 -11.32
N THR A 167 13.59 5.14 -12.30
CA THR A 167 14.35 6.40 -12.38
C THR A 167 13.41 7.58 -12.64
N ASN A 168 12.46 7.42 -13.57
CA ASN A 168 11.47 8.43 -13.91
C ASN A 168 10.57 8.77 -12.72
N TYR A 169 10.24 7.78 -11.88
CA TYR A 169 9.49 8.00 -10.65
C TYR A 169 10.22 8.97 -9.71
N LEU A 170 11.53 8.78 -9.47
CA LEU A 170 12.31 9.58 -8.53
C LEU A 170 12.54 11.03 -8.97
N VAL A 171 12.50 11.31 -10.28
CA VAL A 171 12.62 12.66 -10.84
C VAL A 171 11.27 13.30 -11.13
N ASN A 172 10.16 12.61 -10.83
CA ASN A 172 8.82 13.11 -11.10
C ASN A 172 8.45 14.23 -10.10
N SER A 173 7.81 15.29 -10.60
CA SER A 173 7.34 16.38 -9.75
C SER A 173 6.38 15.92 -8.63
N LEU A 174 5.51 14.95 -8.89
CA LEU A 174 4.59 14.39 -7.90
C LEU A 174 5.36 13.74 -6.75
N TYR A 175 6.40 12.98 -7.07
CA TYR A 175 7.27 12.36 -6.10
C TYR A 175 7.94 13.41 -5.20
N HIS A 176 8.46 14.49 -5.78
CA HIS A 176 9.07 15.58 -5.01
C HIS A 176 8.06 16.31 -4.12
N ILE A 177 6.82 16.48 -4.56
CA ILE A 177 5.74 17.07 -3.74
C ILE A 177 5.42 16.16 -2.56
N MET A 178 5.20 14.87 -2.82
CA MET A 178 4.93 13.86 -1.78
C MET A 178 6.06 13.79 -0.76
N SER A 179 7.31 13.70 -1.22
CA SER A 179 8.50 13.67 -0.37
C SER A 179 8.64 14.94 0.48
N ALA A 180 8.41 16.12 -0.10
CA ALA A 180 8.48 17.37 0.65
C ALA A 180 7.36 17.54 1.69
N TYR A 181 6.19 16.93 1.44
CA TYR A 181 5.03 16.95 2.32
C TYR A 181 5.18 16.00 3.52
N SER A 182 5.67 14.78 3.25
CA SER A 182 5.72 13.68 4.22
C SER A 182 6.76 13.88 5.33
N TYR A 183 6.55 13.20 6.46
CA TYR A 183 7.51 13.15 7.56
C TYR A 183 7.60 11.74 8.16
N PRO A 184 8.81 11.18 8.41
CA PRO A 184 10.16 11.77 8.23
C PRO A 184 10.57 12.10 6.77
N LYS A 185 11.60 12.91 6.54
CA LYS A 185 11.94 13.38 5.16
C LYS A 185 12.69 12.35 4.28
N ASN A 186 13.11 11.22 4.85
CA ASN A 186 13.84 10.12 4.17
C ASN A 186 13.28 8.77 4.67
N GLY A 187 12.59 7.98 3.86
CA GLY A 187 12.19 6.60 4.18
C GLY A 187 12.67 5.58 3.15
N SER A 188 11.83 4.62 2.73
CA SER A 188 12.11 3.54 1.76
C SER A 188 11.25 3.56 0.48
N VAL A 189 11.87 3.65 -0.71
CA VAL A 189 11.30 3.62 -2.10
C VAL A 189 10.52 2.36 -2.49
N CYS A 190 10.41 1.40 -1.58
CA CYS A 190 9.73 0.14 -1.82
C CYS A 190 9.13 -0.42 -0.53
N LEU A 191 8.08 -1.22 -0.71
CA LEU A 191 7.47 -2.03 0.34
C LEU A 191 7.94 -3.47 0.17
N LYS A 192 8.27 -4.16 1.27
CA LYS A 192 8.63 -5.58 1.25
C LYS A 192 7.66 -6.38 2.08
N TYR A 193 7.23 -7.51 1.52
CA TYR A 193 6.27 -8.44 2.12
C TYR A 193 6.87 -9.81 2.18
N THR A 194 6.86 -10.41 3.35
CA THR A 194 7.18 -11.84 3.43
C THR A 194 6.02 -12.66 2.87
N TRP A 195 6.30 -13.88 2.42
CA TRP A 195 5.24 -14.80 2.04
C TRP A 195 4.26 -15.13 3.17
N ASN A 196 4.65 -14.96 4.43
CA ASN A 196 3.73 -15.08 5.54
C ASN A 196 2.70 -13.95 5.53
N ASN A 197 3.12 -12.69 5.36
CA ASN A 197 2.19 -11.56 5.23
C ASN A 197 1.28 -11.72 4.01
N VAL A 198 1.83 -12.19 2.89
CA VAL A 198 1.04 -12.47 1.68
C VAL A 198 -0.02 -13.54 1.93
N LYS A 199 0.31 -14.61 2.66
CA LYS A 199 -0.65 -15.64 3.05
C LYS A 199 -1.74 -15.12 3.97
N GLU A 200 -1.43 -14.20 4.87
CA GLU A 200 -2.47 -13.56 5.69
C GLU A 200 -3.47 -12.84 4.79
N ILE A 201 -2.98 -12.09 3.79
CA ILE A 201 -3.84 -11.39 2.83
C ILE A 201 -4.71 -12.35 2.01
N MET A 202 -4.13 -13.43 1.48
CA MET A 202 -4.85 -14.41 0.66
C MET A 202 -5.85 -15.28 1.44
N ASN A 203 -5.68 -15.39 2.74
CA ASN A 203 -6.51 -16.26 3.59
C ASN A 203 -7.44 -15.47 4.49
N GLU A 204 -7.49 -14.15 4.37
CA GLU A 204 -8.41 -13.34 5.14
C GLU A 204 -9.85 -13.64 4.76
N GLN A 205 -10.70 -13.74 5.78
CA GLN A 205 -12.10 -14.13 5.67
C GLN A 205 -13.02 -13.05 6.22
N ASN A 206 -14.20 -12.96 5.61
CA ASN A 206 -15.30 -12.14 6.08
C ASN A 206 -15.99 -12.78 7.31
N SER A 207 -16.99 -12.09 7.87
CA SER A 207 -17.72 -12.56 9.06
C SER A 207 -18.47 -13.88 8.83
N ASP A 208 -18.79 -14.22 7.58
CA ASP A 208 -19.44 -15.47 7.17
C ASP A 208 -18.43 -16.62 6.95
N GLY A 209 -17.13 -16.36 7.13
CA GLY A 209 -16.06 -17.35 6.91
C GLY A 209 -15.68 -17.56 5.45
N GLU A 210 -16.17 -16.72 4.54
CA GLU A 210 -15.81 -16.74 3.13
C GLU A 210 -14.54 -15.90 2.90
N LYS A 211 -13.66 -16.38 2.02
CA LYS A 211 -12.47 -15.61 1.64
C LYS A 211 -12.87 -14.37 0.85
N TYR A 212 -12.21 -13.25 1.14
CA TYR A 212 -12.32 -12.08 0.28
C TYR A 212 -11.81 -12.39 -1.14
N GLN A 213 -12.39 -11.74 -2.13
CA GLN A 213 -12.03 -11.94 -3.54
C GLN A 213 -11.06 -10.87 -4.05
N GLN A 214 -11.10 -9.68 -3.45
CA GLN A 214 -10.35 -8.53 -3.92
C GLN A 214 -9.80 -7.71 -2.74
N VAL A 215 -8.70 -7.01 -3.00
CA VAL A 215 -8.15 -5.96 -2.14
C VAL A 215 -8.06 -4.68 -2.94
N GLU A 216 -8.53 -3.59 -2.38
CA GLU A 216 -8.30 -2.24 -2.86
C GLU A 216 -7.17 -1.61 -2.04
N PHE A 217 -6.11 -1.22 -2.73
CA PHE A 217 -4.97 -0.56 -2.14
C PHE A 217 -5.08 0.94 -2.37
N ILE A 218 -5.19 1.69 -1.29
CA ILE A 218 -5.55 3.10 -1.30
C ILE A 218 -4.44 3.91 -0.66
N LEU A 219 -4.18 5.12 -1.17
CA LEU A 219 -3.26 6.04 -0.52
C LEU A 219 -3.84 6.48 0.83
N GLY A 220 -3.06 6.30 1.90
CA GLY A 220 -3.38 6.77 3.25
C GLY A 220 -2.37 7.80 3.73
N GLU A 221 -2.75 8.55 4.77
CA GLU A 221 -1.87 9.45 5.49
C GLU A 221 -2.00 9.17 6.99
N VAL A 222 -0.87 8.89 7.64
CA VAL A 222 -0.82 8.57 9.07
C VAL A 222 -1.40 9.72 9.88
N THR A 223 -2.48 9.42 10.58
CA THR A 223 -3.19 10.39 11.39
C THR A 223 -2.44 10.67 12.68
N ARG A 224 -2.39 11.92 13.11
CA ARG A 224 -1.74 12.30 14.37
C ARG A 224 -2.36 11.57 15.55
N TYR A 225 -1.54 11.00 16.43
CA TYR A 225 -2.00 10.29 17.64
C TYR A 225 -3.05 11.10 18.42
N LYS A 226 -2.85 12.41 18.61
CA LYS A 226 -3.79 13.25 19.36
C LYS A 226 -5.19 13.27 18.74
N ILE A 227 -5.29 13.28 17.41
CA ILE A 227 -6.58 13.27 16.70
C ILE A 227 -7.29 11.93 16.96
N LEU A 228 -6.57 10.82 16.81
CA LEU A 228 -7.12 9.48 17.06
C LEU A 228 -7.52 9.28 18.52
N SER A 229 -6.64 9.65 19.47
CA SER A 229 -6.94 9.58 20.90
C SER A 229 -8.16 10.44 21.26
N ASP A 230 -8.28 11.66 20.73
CA ASP A 230 -9.45 12.52 20.96
C ASP A 230 -10.74 11.92 20.35
N PHE A 231 -10.66 11.32 19.16
CA PHE A 231 -11.78 10.61 18.53
C PHE A 231 -12.25 9.43 19.41
N PHE A 232 -11.37 8.49 19.73
CA PHE A 232 -11.72 7.32 20.55
C PHE A 232 -12.07 7.65 22.00
N ARG A 233 -11.58 8.78 22.56
CA ARG A 233 -12.02 9.26 23.88
C ARG A 233 -13.48 9.73 23.87
N ARG A 234 -13.95 10.30 22.77
CA ARG A 234 -15.33 10.80 22.61
C ARG A 234 -16.32 9.72 22.17
N ASN A 235 -15.84 8.61 21.62
CA ASN A 235 -16.68 7.47 21.26
C ASN A 235 -16.96 6.58 22.50
N PRO A 236 -18.23 6.38 22.89
CA PRO A 236 -18.57 5.63 24.11
C PRO A 236 -18.33 4.12 23.96
N ASP A 237 -18.42 3.58 22.75
CA ASP A 237 -18.42 2.14 22.50
C ASP A 237 -17.04 1.55 22.18
N TYR A 238 -16.08 2.40 21.78
CA TYR A 238 -14.77 1.97 21.27
C TYR A 238 -13.60 2.73 21.90
N GLY A 239 -12.45 2.07 21.99
CA GLY A 239 -11.19 2.64 22.48
C GLY A 239 -10.02 2.29 21.57
N LEU A 240 -8.93 3.07 21.69
CA LEU A 240 -7.67 2.88 20.98
C LEU A 240 -6.63 2.30 21.94
N LYS A 241 -5.86 1.32 21.48
CA LYS A 241 -4.63 0.87 22.13
C LYS A 241 -3.52 1.89 21.91
N GLU A 242 -3.57 2.96 22.70
CA GLU A 242 -2.75 4.15 22.49
C GLU A 242 -1.23 3.89 22.52
N ALA A 243 -0.77 2.95 23.34
CA ALA A 243 0.65 2.60 23.43
C ALA A 243 1.14 1.92 22.15
N GLU A 244 0.36 0.96 21.62
CA GLU A 244 0.67 0.26 20.37
C GLU A 244 0.66 1.25 19.20
N TYR A 245 -0.34 2.15 19.13
CA TYR A 245 -0.39 3.19 18.10
C TYR A 245 0.81 4.13 18.15
N LYS A 246 1.16 4.64 19.34
CA LYS A 246 2.33 5.51 19.52
C LYS A 246 3.61 4.79 19.13
N GLN A 247 3.77 3.53 19.53
CA GLN A 247 4.94 2.75 19.15
C GLN A 247 5.05 2.58 17.63
N ALA A 248 3.92 2.41 16.94
CA ALA A 248 3.88 2.20 15.51
C ALA A 248 4.13 3.49 14.68
N TYR A 249 3.63 4.64 15.16
CA TYR A 249 3.51 5.86 14.34
C TYR A 249 4.01 7.16 14.98
N SER A 250 4.54 7.13 16.21
CA SER A 250 5.19 8.32 16.78
C SER A 250 6.33 8.77 15.87
N GLU A 251 6.44 10.08 15.65
CA GLU A 251 7.42 10.71 14.73
C GLU A 251 7.17 10.43 13.24
N HIS A 252 6.07 9.77 12.90
CA HIS A 252 5.66 9.50 11.52
C HIS A 252 4.33 10.20 11.20
N GLU A 253 3.95 11.22 11.95
CA GLU A 253 2.73 11.97 11.69
C GLU A 253 2.83 12.68 10.33
N ARG A 254 1.88 12.44 9.41
CA ARG A 254 1.90 12.82 7.97
C ARG A 254 2.75 11.92 7.06
N GLN A 255 3.20 10.77 7.53
CA GLN A 255 3.70 9.72 6.66
C GLN A 255 2.60 9.31 5.68
N ILE A 256 2.96 9.26 4.41
CA ILE A 256 2.11 8.68 3.37
C ILE A 256 2.24 7.15 3.48
N THR A 257 1.13 6.44 3.39
CA THR A 257 1.09 4.97 3.47
C THR A 257 0.18 4.37 2.39
N VAL A 258 0.24 3.05 2.19
CA VAL A 258 -0.83 2.33 1.49
C VAL A 258 -1.68 1.64 2.54
N VAL A 259 -2.99 1.76 2.40
CA VAL A 259 -3.96 0.99 3.16
C VAL A 259 -4.52 -0.08 2.23
N GLY A 260 -4.42 -1.35 2.62
CA GLY A 260 -5.14 -2.43 1.96
C GLY A 260 -6.54 -2.54 2.53
N LYS A 261 -7.55 -2.60 1.67
CA LYS A 261 -8.98 -2.69 2.00
C LYS A 261 -9.58 -3.91 1.31
N TYR A 262 -9.99 -4.93 2.06
CA TYR A 262 -10.66 -6.10 1.49
C TYR A 262 -12.05 -5.73 0.98
N LEU A 263 -12.45 -6.37 -0.13
CA LEU A 263 -13.75 -6.20 -0.76
C LEU A 263 -14.46 -7.57 -0.93
N PRO A 264 -15.80 -7.62 -0.79
CA PRO A 264 -16.70 -6.50 -0.48
C PRO A 264 -16.57 -6.00 0.97
N GLU A 265 -16.89 -4.73 1.18
CA GLU A 265 -16.93 -4.14 2.52
C GLU A 265 -18.07 -4.74 3.35
N GLU A 266 -17.78 -5.07 4.61
CA GLU A 266 -18.80 -5.49 5.57
C GLU A 266 -19.24 -4.28 6.41
N ILE A 267 -20.44 -3.77 6.12
CA ILE A 267 -20.98 -2.57 6.76
C ILE A 267 -21.32 -2.81 8.24
N ASP A 268 -21.77 -4.03 8.59
CA ASP A 268 -22.22 -4.40 9.93
C ASP A 268 -21.30 -5.45 10.60
N GLY A 269 -20.05 -5.58 10.11
CA GLY A 269 -19.14 -6.68 10.47
C GLY A 269 -17.68 -6.24 10.59
N LYS A 270 -16.76 -7.15 10.24
CA LYS A 270 -15.32 -6.90 10.25
C LYS A 270 -14.92 -5.96 9.11
N GLU A 271 -14.39 -4.78 9.41
CA GLU A 271 -13.75 -4.00 8.36
C GLU A 271 -12.38 -4.60 8.01
N GLY A 272 -12.22 -4.94 6.75
CA GLY A 272 -11.03 -5.58 6.21
C GLY A 272 -9.90 -4.60 5.88
N PHE A 273 -9.47 -3.73 6.80
CA PHE A 273 -8.31 -2.87 6.56
C PHE A 273 -7.04 -3.47 7.15
N PHE A 274 -5.93 -3.35 6.42
CA PHE A 274 -4.59 -3.62 6.93
C PHE A 274 -3.63 -2.51 6.52
N ASP A 275 -2.68 -2.19 7.39
CA ASP A 275 -1.56 -1.32 6.99
C ASP A 275 -0.71 -2.12 6.03
N MET A 276 -0.53 -1.60 4.82
CA MET A 276 0.45 -2.20 3.95
C MET A 276 1.89 -1.85 4.34
N GLY A 277 2.05 -0.99 5.33
CA GLY A 277 3.29 -0.37 5.65
C GLY A 277 3.48 0.92 4.88
N SER A 278 4.26 1.77 5.52
CA SER A 278 4.85 3.01 5.04
C SER A 278 5.21 3.00 3.54
N LEU A 279 4.38 3.66 2.75
CA LEU A 279 4.65 4.02 1.36
C LEU A 279 5.69 5.14 1.36
N TYR A 280 6.97 4.78 1.32
CA TYR A 280 8.03 5.79 1.31
C TYR A 280 8.87 5.77 0.04
N PRO A 281 9.69 6.82 -0.12
CA PRO A 281 11.06 6.79 -0.59
C PRO A 281 12.14 6.86 0.45
#